data_AF-A0A8T5T834-F1
#
_entry.id   AF-A0A8T5T834-F1
#
_cell.length_a   1.000
_cell.length_b   1.000
_cell.length_c   1.000
_cell.angle_alpha   90.00
_cell.angle_beta   90.00
_cell.angle_gamma   90.00
#
_symmetry.space_group_name_H-M   'P 1'
#
loop_
_entity.id
_entity.type
_entity.pdbx_description
1 polymer ?
#
loop_
_entity_poly.entity_id
_entity_poly.type
_entity_poly.pdbx_seq_one_letter_code
_entity_poly.pdbx_strand_id
1 'polypeptide(L)'
;MKDYELWVHWKQGDDCSNFITQAGDVKQGLLNWAENMEYNVKKIRRLVDLFGDKDLDIDACTHSIILNGDEDILKRAVEEELIDCIEYDEEEGENIEEDLDLTNKSQFKEVNQIVKNCIKCEKELTFQEFYDTYGRKSNEEKTLKLWSNNTIHFFCCSCFRKMKCKSCDNYLEFIVIDDILYFFCRNCVVDLISKIQDNLTTNNHDKFAKNILKLNNMLKNVLIEFK
;
A
#
# COMPACT_ATOMS: atom_id res chain seq x y z
N MET A 1 22.97 4.83 -17.47
CA MET A 1 22.00 4.13 -18.34
C MET A 1 20.64 4.82 -18.21
N LYS A 2 19.88 4.96 -19.30
CA LYS A 2 18.53 5.53 -19.25
C LYS A 2 17.54 4.53 -19.82
N ASP A 3 16.49 4.25 -19.08
CA ASP A 3 15.42 3.37 -19.52
C ASP A 3 14.15 4.18 -19.75
N TYR A 4 13.53 3.95 -20.90
CA TYR A 4 12.25 4.54 -21.24
C TYR A 4 11.16 3.50 -21.00
N GLU A 5 10.31 3.71 -20.01
CA GLU A 5 9.41 2.68 -19.50
C GLU A 5 7.93 3.03 -19.72
N LEU A 6 7.20 2.12 -20.37
CA LEU A 6 5.76 2.14 -20.43
C LEU A 6 5.17 1.32 -19.27
N TRP A 7 4.60 2.02 -18.30
CA TRP A 7 3.88 1.43 -17.17
C TRP A 7 2.41 1.17 -17.53
N VAL A 8 2.14 -0.04 -17.99
CA VAL A 8 0.78 -0.51 -18.32
C VAL A 8 0.37 -1.61 -17.36
N HIS A 9 -0.11 -1.19 -16.19
CA HIS A 9 -0.68 -2.08 -15.18
C HIS A 9 -1.99 -2.71 -15.67
N TRP A 10 -1.88 -3.73 -16.51
CA TRP A 10 -3.02 -4.44 -17.10
C TRP A 10 -3.31 -5.78 -16.42
N LYS A 11 -2.32 -6.32 -15.71
CA LYS A 11 -2.46 -7.52 -14.89
C LYS A 11 -2.12 -7.18 -13.46
N GLN A 12 -3.14 -7.23 -12.61
CA GLN A 12 -3.19 -8.04 -11.39
C GLN A 12 -4.45 -7.65 -10.61
N GLY A 13 -5.11 -8.63 -9.99
CA GLY A 13 -6.20 -8.36 -9.05
C GLY A 13 -5.80 -7.40 -7.93
N ASP A 14 -4.49 -7.25 -7.69
CA ASP A 14 -3.91 -6.33 -6.72
C ASP A 14 -4.23 -4.86 -7.04
N ASP A 15 -4.16 -4.43 -8.30
CA ASP A 15 -4.50 -3.05 -8.67
C ASP A 15 -6.00 -2.79 -8.50
N CYS A 16 -6.84 -3.72 -8.96
CA CYS A 16 -8.28 -3.66 -8.73
C CYS A 16 -8.60 -3.58 -7.22
N SER A 17 -7.94 -4.42 -6.42
CA SER A 17 -8.05 -4.40 -4.96
C SER A 17 -7.62 -3.07 -4.36
N ASN A 18 -6.55 -2.46 -4.89
CA ASN A 18 -6.08 -1.14 -4.47
C ASN A 18 -7.12 -0.06 -4.78
N PHE A 19 -7.67 -0.02 -5.99
CA PHE A 19 -8.72 0.94 -6.38
C PHE A 19 -9.99 0.79 -5.52
N ILE A 20 -10.42 -0.45 -5.24
CA ILE A 20 -11.55 -0.73 -4.33
C ILE A 20 -11.25 -0.24 -2.91
N THR A 21 -10.05 -0.53 -2.40
CA THR A 21 -9.64 -0.14 -1.04
C THR A 21 -9.59 1.38 -0.89
N GLN A 22 -9.01 2.09 -1.87
CA GLN A 22 -8.87 3.55 -1.86
C GLN A 22 -10.22 4.25 -2.00
N ALA A 23 -11.10 3.78 -2.89
CA ALA A 23 -12.42 4.36 -3.08
C ALA A 23 -13.32 4.19 -1.84
N GLY A 24 -13.13 3.11 -1.06
CA GLY A 24 -14.01 2.77 0.07
C GLY A 24 -15.41 2.29 -0.34
N ASP A 25 -15.66 2.19 -1.65
CA ASP A 25 -16.86 1.66 -2.27
C ASP A 25 -16.46 0.78 -3.47
N VAL A 26 -17.04 -0.42 -3.54
CA VAL A 26 -16.68 -1.41 -4.57
C VAL A 26 -17.04 -0.90 -5.96
N LYS A 27 -18.21 -0.27 -6.10
CA LYS A 27 -18.67 0.22 -7.41
C LYS A 27 -17.75 1.32 -7.91
N GLN A 28 -17.45 2.32 -7.09
CA GLN A 28 -16.55 3.41 -7.45
C GLN A 28 -15.13 2.91 -7.70
N GLY A 29 -14.61 1.96 -6.91
CA GLY A 29 -13.30 1.36 -7.15
C GLY A 29 -13.20 0.63 -8.49
N LEU A 30 -14.22 -0.15 -8.85
CA LEU A 30 -14.28 -0.80 -10.15
C LEU A 30 -14.37 0.20 -11.31
N LEU A 31 -15.13 1.29 -11.14
CA LEU A 31 -15.19 2.37 -12.13
C LEU A 31 -13.83 3.06 -12.30
N ASN A 32 -13.17 3.45 -11.20
CA ASN A 32 -11.85 4.08 -11.25
C ASN A 32 -10.81 3.17 -11.93
N TRP A 33 -10.88 1.85 -11.65
CA TRP A 33 -9.98 0.89 -12.28
C TRP A 33 -10.26 0.77 -13.79
N ALA A 34 -11.52 0.74 -14.21
CA ALA A 34 -11.90 0.74 -15.62
C ALA A 34 -11.46 2.02 -16.34
N GLU A 35 -11.64 3.19 -15.73
CA GLU A 35 -11.17 4.48 -16.26
C GLU A 35 -9.65 4.50 -16.43
N ASN A 36 -8.90 3.93 -15.49
CA ASN A 36 -7.45 3.78 -15.60
C ASN A 36 -7.04 2.85 -16.76
N MET A 37 -7.77 1.76 -16.98
CA MET A 37 -7.55 0.91 -18.16
C MET A 37 -7.79 1.67 -19.46
N GLU A 38 -8.89 2.43 -19.55
CA GLU A 38 -9.18 3.25 -20.72
C GLU A 38 -8.11 4.31 -20.97
N TYR A 39 -7.61 4.94 -19.91
CA TYR A 39 -6.49 5.88 -19.98
C TYR A 39 -5.23 5.22 -20.55
N ASN A 40 -4.85 4.05 -20.05
CA ASN A 40 -3.69 3.30 -20.56
C ASN A 40 -3.87 2.87 -22.02
N VAL A 41 -5.07 2.47 -22.43
CA VAL A 41 -5.37 2.16 -23.84
C VAL A 41 -5.21 3.39 -24.72
N LYS A 42 -5.64 4.58 -24.25
CA LYS A 42 -5.45 5.84 -24.99
C LYS A 42 -3.97 6.19 -25.12
N LYS A 43 -3.16 6.01 -24.05
CA LYS A 43 -1.71 6.20 -24.10
C LYS A 43 -1.07 5.33 -25.18
N ILE A 44 -1.36 4.03 -25.21
CA ILE A 44 -0.80 3.12 -26.21
C ILE A 44 -1.19 3.53 -27.63
N ARG A 45 -2.46 3.90 -27.86
CA ARG A 45 -2.87 4.39 -29.19
C ARG A 45 -2.09 5.64 -29.59
N ARG A 46 -1.87 6.56 -28.65
CA ARG A 46 -1.06 7.75 -28.91
C ARG A 46 0.39 7.41 -29.22
N LEU A 47 0.97 6.40 -28.55
CA LEU A 47 2.31 5.89 -28.85
C LEU A 47 2.38 5.27 -30.25
N VAL A 48 1.35 4.56 -30.71
CA VAL A 48 1.28 4.07 -32.10
C VAL A 48 1.36 5.23 -33.11
N ASP A 49 0.59 6.30 -32.88
CA ASP A 49 0.64 7.49 -33.75
C ASP A 49 2.01 8.19 -33.70
N LEU A 50 2.63 8.22 -32.52
CA LEU A 50 3.90 8.90 -32.30
C LEU A 50 5.08 8.12 -32.92
N PHE A 51 5.13 6.80 -32.72
CA PHE A 51 6.20 5.95 -33.20
C PHE A 51 6.04 5.58 -34.68
N GLY A 52 4.81 5.45 -35.19
CA GLY A 52 4.56 5.10 -36.58
C GLY A 52 5.24 3.78 -36.96
N ASP A 53 6.02 3.80 -38.06
CA ASP A 53 6.77 2.63 -38.57
C ASP A 53 8.22 2.55 -38.04
N LYS A 54 8.53 3.22 -36.92
CA LYS A 54 9.87 3.19 -36.33
C LYS A 54 10.17 1.82 -35.73
N ASP A 55 11.41 1.38 -35.90
CA ASP A 55 11.90 0.14 -35.31
C ASP A 55 12.34 0.43 -33.87
N LEU A 56 11.57 -0.08 -32.91
CA LEU A 56 11.87 0.00 -31.49
C LEU A 56 12.15 -1.40 -30.97
N ASP A 57 13.19 -1.52 -30.17
CA ASP A 57 13.43 -2.73 -29.39
C ASP A 57 12.61 -2.67 -28.10
N ILE A 58 11.99 -3.79 -27.76
CA ILE A 58 11.00 -3.89 -26.68
C ILE A 58 11.42 -5.03 -25.75
N ASP A 59 11.74 -4.69 -24.52
CA ASP A 59 11.90 -5.65 -23.43
C ASP A 59 10.74 -5.49 -22.45
N ALA A 60 10.09 -6.60 -22.07
CA ALA A 60 8.89 -6.55 -21.26
C ALA A 60 9.06 -7.43 -20.02
N CYS A 61 8.83 -6.84 -18.84
CA CYS A 61 8.81 -7.55 -17.58
C CYS A 61 7.38 -7.64 -17.02
N THR A 62 7.25 -8.15 -15.79
CA THR A 62 5.96 -8.27 -15.11
C THR A 62 5.31 -6.91 -14.81
N HIS A 63 6.10 -5.82 -14.77
CA HIS A 63 5.69 -4.52 -14.26
C HIS A 63 5.74 -3.39 -15.30
N SER A 64 6.70 -3.44 -16.23
CA SER A 64 6.91 -2.40 -17.23
C SER A 64 7.37 -2.98 -18.57
N ILE A 65 7.27 -2.14 -19.60
CA ILE A 65 7.83 -2.39 -20.93
C ILE A 65 8.91 -1.34 -21.18
N ILE A 66 10.15 -1.77 -21.30
CA ILE A 66 11.30 -0.95 -21.64
C ILE A 66 11.34 -0.78 -23.17
N LEU A 67 11.49 0.47 -23.62
CA LEU A 67 11.53 0.86 -25.02
C LEU A 67 12.92 1.41 -25.36
N ASN A 68 13.59 0.79 -26.32
CA ASN A 68 14.91 1.20 -26.79
C ASN A 68 14.85 1.57 -28.29
N GLY A 69 15.63 2.56 -28.73
CA GLY A 69 15.70 2.95 -30.14
C GLY A 69 15.89 4.45 -30.34
N ASP A 70 15.02 5.06 -31.15
CA ASP A 70 15.09 6.48 -31.55
C ASP A 70 14.88 7.41 -30.34
N GLU A 71 15.98 7.90 -29.74
CA GLU A 71 15.96 8.66 -28.48
C GLU A 71 15.12 9.95 -28.57
N ASP A 72 15.10 10.61 -29.73
CA ASP A 72 14.31 11.84 -29.91
C ASP A 72 12.81 11.54 -29.83
N ILE A 73 12.38 10.38 -30.34
CA ILE A 73 10.97 9.99 -30.27
C ILE A 73 10.56 9.52 -28.88
N LEU A 74 11.47 8.87 -28.16
CA LEU A 74 11.27 8.44 -26.78
C LEU A 74 11.20 9.66 -25.84
N LYS A 75 12.07 10.66 -26.01
CA LYS A 75 11.98 11.95 -25.29
C LYS A 75 10.65 12.64 -25.52
N ARG A 76 10.16 12.68 -26.76
CA ARG A 76 8.85 13.25 -27.06
C ARG A 76 7.71 12.46 -26.41
N ALA A 77 7.82 11.14 -26.33
CA ALA A 77 6.84 10.32 -25.61
C ALA A 77 6.82 10.62 -24.10
N VAL A 78 7.97 10.93 -23.50
CA VAL A 78 8.08 11.39 -22.10
C VAL A 78 7.49 12.79 -21.92
N GLU A 79 7.78 13.72 -22.84
CA GLU A 79 7.20 15.07 -22.83
C GLU A 79 5.66 15.07 -22.95
N GLU A 80 5.10 14.10 -23.69
CA GLU A 80 3.66 13.86 -23.78
C GLU A 80 3.09 13.02 -22.61
N GLU A 81 3.91 12.74 -21.59
CA GLU A 81 3.58 11.93 -20.40
C GLU A 81 3.05 10.53 -20.74
N LEU A 82 3.47 9.95 -21.87
CA LEU A 82 3.01 8.64 -22.33
C LEU A 82 3.82 7.49 -21.72
N ILE A 83 5.11 7.72 -21.47
CA ILE A 83 6.09 6.82 -20.86
C ILE A 83 6.96 7.61 -19.87
N ASP A 84 7.69 6.90 -19.01
CA ASP A 84 8.62 7.48 -18.04
C ASP A 84 10.07 7.33 -18.50
N CYS A 85 10.96 8.22 -18.07
CA CYS A 85 12.41 8.11 -18.28
C CYS A 85 13.09 7.93 -16.92
N ILE A 86 13.74 6.80 -16.72
CA ILE A 86 14.45 6.45 -15.48
C ILE A 86 15.96 6.48 -15.77
N GLU A 87 16.69 7.31 -15.04
CA GLU A 87 18.15 7.41 -15.15
C GLU A 87 18.81 6.57 -14.06
N TYR A 88 19.66 5.63 -14.45
CA TYR A 88 20.50 4.81 -13.58
C TYR A 88 21.96 5.27 -13.72
N ASP A 89 22.64 5.51 -12.60
CA ASP A 89 24.07 5.81 -12.61
C ASP A 89 24.87 4.53 -12.92
N GLU A 90 25.75 4.60 -13.93
CA GLU A 90 26.47 3.46 -14.52
C GLU A 90 27.69 2.96 -13.71
N GLU A 91 27.86 3.37 -12.45
CA GLU A 91 28.97 2.91 -11.58
C GLU A 91 28.67 1.61 -10.80
N GLU A 92 27.59 0.89 -11.11
CA GLU A 92 27.24 -0.39 -10.44
C GLU A 92 27.04 -1.56 -11.44
N GLY A 93 27.89 -1.62 -12.47
CA GLY A 93 28.02 -2.79 -13.33
C GLY A 93 28.90 -3.87 -12.67
N GLU A 94 28.29 -5.01 -12.34
CA GLU A 94 28.89 -6.22 -11.72
C GLU A 94 29.01 -6.21 -10.18
N ASN A 95 27.87 -6.07 -9.49
CA ASN A 95 27.45 -6.95 -8.38
C ASN A 95 26.02 -6.56 -8.00
N ILE A 96 25.00 -7.17 -8.60
CA ILE A 96 23.64 -7.15 -8.03
C ILE A 96 23.61 -8.19 -6.88
N GLU A 97 24.50 -7.99 -5.92
CA GLU A 97 24.22 -8.27 -4.53
C GLU A 97 24.58 -6.97 -3.83
N GLU A 98 23.55 -6.36 -3.24
CA GLU A 98 23.70 -5.55 -2.06
C GLU A 98 24.39 -4.17 -2.30
N ASP A 99 23.60 -3.09 -2.44
CA ASP A 99 23.91 -1.74 -1.88
C ASP A 99 22.67 -0.90 -1.53
N LEU A 100 21.68 -1.56 -0.93
CA LEU A 100 20.94 -0.94 0.16
C LEU A 100 21.94 -0.68 1.29
N ASP A 101 22.47 0.53 1.37
CA ASP A 101 23.04 1.19 2.56
C ASP A 101 23.66 0.21 3.58
N LEU A 102 25.00 0.12 3.67
CA LEU A 102 25.71 -0.78 4.61
C LEU A 102 25.20 -0.69 6.06
N THR A 103 24.55 0.42 6.42
CA THR A 103 23.80 0.62 7.67
C THR A 103 22.49 -0.18 7.75
N ASN A 104 21.74 -0.31 6.65
CA ASN A 104 20.51 -1.11 6.54
C ASN A 104 20.78 -2.61 6.39
N LYS A 105 21.79 -3.07 5.63
CA LYS A 105 22.07 -4.54 5.52
C LYS A 105 22.39 -5.20 6.85
N SER A 106 23.12 -4.51 7.73
CA SER A 106 23.41 -5.02 9.06
C SER A 106 22.14 -5.14 9.90
N GLN A 107 21.25 -4.14 9.84
CA GLN A 107 19.95 -4.18 10.49
C GLN A 107 19.06 -5.28 9.90
N PHE A 108 19.04 -5.47 8.58
CA PHE A 108 18.27 -6.53 7.91
C PHE A 108 18.75 -7.93 8.27
N LYS A 109 20.07 -8.14 8.41
CA LYS A 109 20.62 -9.43 8.88
C LYS A 109 20.21 -9.75 10.32
N GLU A 110 20.14 -8.74 11.20
CA GLU A 110 19.66 -8.93 12.57
C GLU A 110 18.13 -9.12 12.63
N VAL A 111 17.37 -8.35 11.85
CA VAL A 111 15.90 -8.39 11.78
C VAL A 111 15.38 -9.72 11.24
N ASN A 112 16.08 -10.33 10.27
CA ASN A 112 15.74 -11.64 9.73
C ASN A 112 15.95 -12.79 10.75
N GLN A 113 16.62 -12.53 11.88
CA GLN A 113 16.73 -13.51 12.98
C GLN A 113 15.60 -13.36 14.01
N ILE A 114 14.85 -12.25 13.98
CA ILE A 114 13.72 -12.04 14.89
C ILE A 114 12.55 -12.87 14.38
N VAL A 115 12.34 -14.01 15.02
CA VAL A 115 11.18 -14.85 14.80
C VAL A 115 9.99 -14.27 15.58
N LYS A 116 8.89 -13.97 14.88
CA LYS A 116 7.61 -13.61 15.50
C LYS A 116 6.59 -14.68 15.21
N ASN A 117 5.60 -14.80 16.10
CA ASN A 117 4.52 -15.76 15.93
C ASN A 117 3.19 -15.00 15.87
N CYS A 118 2.31 -15.49 15.01
CA CYS A 118 0.94 -15.02 14.98
C CYS A 118 0.26 -15.31 16.32
N ILE A 119 -0.28 -14.30 16.97
CA ILE A 119 -0.90 -14.45 18.29
C ILE A 119 -2.12 -15.38 18.31
N LYS A 120 -2.75 -15.64 17.15
CA LYS A 120 -3.95 -16.46 17.05
C LYS A 120 -3.68 -17.92 16.70
N CYS A 121 -2.69 -18.18 15.87
CA CYS A 121 -2.44 -19.52 15.33
C CYS A 121 -1.02 -20.02 15.54
N GLU A 122 -0.18 -19.23 16.22
CA GLU A 122 1.22 -19.51 16.53
C GLU A 122 2.13 -19.70 15.31
N LYS A 123 1.58 -19.57 14.08
CA LYS A 123 2.32 -19.59 12.84
C LYS A 123 3.48 -18.60 12.93
N GLU A 124 4.68 -19.10 12.67
CA GLU A 124 5.86 -18.29 12.49
C GLU A 124 5.66 -17.28 11.34
N LEU A 125 6.07 -16.05 11.59
CA LEU A 125 5.99 -14.95 10.65
C LEU A 125 7.40 -14.57 10.25
N THR A 126 7.61 -14.45 8.95
CA THR A 126 8.81 -13.79 8.40
C THR A 126 8.60 -12.28 8.37
N PHE A 127 9.69 -11.51 8.33
CA PHE A 127 9.61 -10.05 8.14
C PHE A 127 8.87 -9.71 6.83
N GLN A 128 9.10 -10.47 5.76
CA GLN A 128 8.41 -10.25 4.48
C GLN A 128 6.90 -10.43 4.60
N GLU A 129 6.42 -11.50 5.24
CA GLU A 129 4.97 -11.71 5.46
C GLU A 129 4.35 -10.60 6.32
N PHE A 130 5.12 -10.07 7.27
CA PHE A 130 4.73 -8.91 8.06
C PHE A 130 4.68 -7.64 7.21
N TYR A 131 5.72 -7.36 6.43
CA TYR A 131 5.81 -6.21 5.53
C TYR A 131 4.66 -6.20 4.51
N ASP A 132 4.34 -7.35 3.93
CA ASP A 132 3.23 -7.49 2.99
C ASP A 132 1.86 -7.23 3.65
N THR A 133 1.73 -7.56 4.94
CA THR A 133 0.48 -7.39 5.69
C THR A 133 0.32 -5.98 6.25
N TYR A 134 1.39 -5.40 6.78
CA TYR A 134 1.37 -4.18 7.59
C TYR A 134 2.20 -3.02 7.00
N GLY A 135 3.28 -3.34 6.29
CA GLY A 135 4.29 -2.42 5.81
C GLY A 135 3.88 -1.56 4.62
N ARG A 136 2.95 -2.00 3.77
CA ARG A 136 2.50 -1.22 2.58
C ARG A 136 1.92 0.16 2.89
N LYS A 137 1.57 0.44 4.16
CA LYS A 137 1.03 1.73 4.63
C LYS A 137 2.04 2.59 5.41
N SER A 138 3.27 2.10 5.60
CA SER A 138 4.36 2.79 6.30
C SER A 138 5.64 2.77 5.47
N ASN A 139 6.59 3.66 5.78
CA ASN A 139 7.93 3.51 5.21
C ASN A 139 8.64 2.30 5.83
N GLU A 140 9.69 1.84 5.17
CA GLU A 140 10.45 0.65 5.56
C GLU A 140 11.05 0.78 6.97
N GLU A 141 11.62 1.93 7.30
CA GLU A 141 12.20 2.22 8.63
C GLU A 141 11.17 2.05 9.77
N LYS A 142 9.96 2.59 9.62
CA LYS A 142 8.88 2.41 10.62
C LYS A 142 8.45 0.95 10.70
N THR A 143 8.41 0.26 9.57
CA THR A 143 8.03 -1.16 9.52
C THR A 143 9.06 -2.02 10.25
N LEU A 144 10.35 -1.73 10.09
CA LEU A 144 11.44 -2.38 10.84
C LEU A 144 11.34 -2.09 12.34
N LYS A 145 11.08 -0.84 12.75
CA LYS A 145 10.87 -0.49 14.17
C LYS A 145 9.71 -1.25 14.79
N LEU A 146 8.59 -1.37 14.08
CA LEU A 146 7.44 -2.16 14.52
C LEU A 146 7.82 -3.63 14.70
N TRP A 147 8.47 -4.23 13.71
CA TRP A 147 8.88 -5.63 13.75
C TRP A 147 9.81 -5.94 14.92
N SER A 148 10.82 -5.09 15.12
CA SER A 148 11.78 -5.21 16.21
C SER A 148 11.17 -4.99 17.59
N ASN A 149 9.95 -4.46 17.68
CA ASN A 149 9.27 -4.25 18.96
C ASN A 149 8.65 -5.55 19.49
N ASN A 150 9.20 -6.07 20.59
CA ASN A 150 8.73 -7.31 21.25
C ASN A 150 7.44 -7.16 22.04
N THR A 151 6.96 -5.93 22.24
CA THR A 151 5.68 -5.67 22.92
C THR A 151 4.49 -5.69 21.97
N ILE A 152 4.73 -5.61 20.66
CA ILE A 152 3.67 -5.63 19.65
C ILE A 152 3.39 -7.07 19.25
N HIS A 153 2.11 -7.43 19.32
CA HIS A 153 1.61 -8.72 18.86
C HIS A 153 1.06 -8.62 17.45
N PHE A 154 1.38 -9.62 16.63
CA PHE A 154 1.05 -9.63 15.21
C PHE A 154 0.08 -10.76 14.86
N PHE A 155 -0.67 -10.57 13.78
CA PHE A 155 -1.49 -11.60 13.17
C PHE A 155 -0.91 -11.98 11.82
N CYS A 156 -0.92 -13.27 11.48
CA CYS A 156 -0.67 -13.67 10.10
C CYS A 156 -1.78 -13.12 9.20
N CYS A 157 -1.49 -12.91 7.92
CA CYS A 157 -2.44 -12.41 6.93
C CYS A 157 -3.80 -13.15 6.97
N SER A 158 -3.76 -14.48 7.10
CA SER A 158 -4.97 -15.33 7.18
C SER A 158 -5.79 -15.09 8.46
N CYS A 159 -5.15 -14.88 9.60
CA CYS A 159 -5.83 -14.61 10.86
C CYS A 159 -6.38 -13.18 10.90
N PHE A 160 -5.61 -12.21 10.41
CA PHE A 160 -6.01 -10.81 10.32
C PHE A 160 -7.24 -10.65 9.43
N ARG A 161 -7.25 -11.25 8.23
CA ARG A 161 -8.41 -11.23 7.31
C ARG A 161 -9.69 -11.83 7.89
N LYS A 162 -9.59 -12.63 8.96
CA LYS A 162 -10.75 -13.22 9.66
C LYS A 162 -11.18 -12.41 10.88
N MET A 163 -10.48 -11.32 11.22
CA MET A 163 -10.84 -10.48 12.35
C MET A 163 -12.06 -9.63 12.00
N LYS A 164 -13.07 -9.70 12.86
CA LYS A 164 -14.32 -8.98 12.73
C LYS A 164 -14.58 -8.12 13.95
N CYS A 165 -15.23 -6.99 13.72
CA CYS A 165 -15.71 -6.09 14.75
C CYS A 165 -16.80 -6.77 15.56
N LYS A 166 -16.61 -6.85 16.89
CA LYS A 166 -17.63 -7.42 17.80
C LYS A 166 -18.97 -6.68 17.76
N SER A 167 -18.98 -5.40 17.37
CA SER A 167 -20.18 -4.57 17.39
C SER A 167 -21.01 -4.66 16.11
N CYS A 168 -20.39 -4.87 14.95
CA CYS A 168 -21.09 -4.81 13.66
C CYS A 168 -20.71 -5.93 12.67
N ASP A 169 -19.89 -6.90 13.09
CA ASP A 169 -19.41 -8.04 12.30
C ASP A 169 -18.66 -7.70 10.99
N ASN A 170 -18.34 -6.42 10.76
CA ASN A 170 -17.49 -5.99 9.65
C ASN A 170 -16.01 -6.27 9.92
N TYR A 171 -15.21 -6.36 8.86
CA TYR A 171 -13.77 -6.54 8.98
C TYR A 171 -13.07 -5.38 9.69
N LEU A 172 -11.98 -5.70 10.38
CA LEU A 172 -11.10 -4.70 10.98
C LEU A 172 -10.06 -4.22 9.97
N GLU A 173 -9.73 -2.94 10.07
CA GLU A 173 -8.59 -2.30 9.43
C GLU A 173 -7.52 -2.01 10.46
N PHE A 174 -6.32 -1.63 10.02
CA PHE A 174 -5.26 -1.16 10.91
C PHE A 174 -4.67 0.18 10.47
N ILE A 175 -4.10 0.89 11.43
CA ILE A 175 -3.30 2.11 11.24
C ILE A 175 -2.09 2.06 12.18
N VAL A 176 -1.00 2.69 11.78
CA VAL A 176 0.21 2.86 12.60
C VAL A 176 0.30 4.33 13.01
N ILE A 177 0.34 4.61 14.31
CA ILE A 177 0.52 5.97 14.87
C ILE A 177 1.58 5.87 15.95
N ASP A 178 2.62 6.72 15.88
CA ASP A 178 3.71 6.76 16.86
C ASP A 178 4.31 5.37 17.18
N ASP A 179 4.57 4.58 16.13
CA ASP A 179 5.12 3.21 16.22
C ASP A 179 4.24 2.22 17.00
N ILE A 180 2.94 2.50 17.12
CA ILE A 180 1.93 1.60 17.70
C ILE A 180 0.97 1.15 16.60
N LEU A 181 0.70 -0.17 16.57
CA LEU A 181 -0.25 -0.78 15.64
C LEU A 181 -1.65 -0.81 16.24
N TYR A 182 -2.59 -0.19 15.55
CA TYR A 182 -3.98 0.00 15.98
C TYR A 182 -4.95 -0.74 15.06
N PHE A 183 -5.84 -1.58 15.60
CA PHE A 183 -6.91 -2.27 14.84
C PHE A 183 -8.30 -1.68 15.07
N PHE A 184 -8.94 -1.12 14.05
CA PHE A 184 -10.23 -0.43 14.19
C PHE A 184 -11.25 -0.90 13.15
N CYS A 185 -12.54 -0.69 13.43
CA CYS A 185 -13.61 -0.93 12.47
C CYS A 185 -14.03 0.39 11.82
N ARG A 186 -13.73 0.57 10.54
CA ARG A 186 -14.06 1.80 9.80
C ARG A 186 -15.55 2.13 9.87
N ASN A 187 -16.43 1.15 9.70
CA ASN A 187 -17.88 1.37 9.75
C ASN A 187 -18.35 1.91 11.12
N CYS A 188 -17.84 1.36 12.22
CA CYS A 188 -18.19 1.86 13.55
C CYS A 188 -17.61 3.26 13.81
N VAL A 189 -16.41 3.56 13.29
CA VAL A 189 -15.80 4.89 13.42
C VAL A 189 -16.63 5.92 12.63
N VAL A 190 -16.98 5.62 11.38
CA VAL A 190 -17.79 6.50 10.52
C VAL A 190 -19.18 6.74 11.11
N ASP A 191 -19.88 5.69 11.55
CA ASP A 191 -21.18 5.80 12.23
C ASP A 191 -21.09 6.69 13.48
N LEU A 192 -20.01 6.57 14.25
CA LEU A 192 -19.82 7.39 15.43
C LEU A 192 -19.50 8.85 15.11
N ILE A 193 -18.68 9.11 14.07
CA ILE A 193 -18.39 10.46 13.59
C ILE A 193 -19.68 11.14 13.10
N SER A 194 -20.51 10.43 12.33
CA SER A 194 -21.81 10.95 11.87
C SER A 194 -22.71 11.32 13.05
N LYS A 195 -22.81 10.45 14.07
CA LYS A 195 -23.56 10.76 15.30
C LYS A 195 -23.00 11.96 16.07
N ILE A 196 -21.69 12.17 16.04
CA ILE A 196 -21.05 13.34 16.67
C ILE A 196 -21.44 14.62 15.92
N GLN A 197 -21.39 14.60 14.59
CA GLN A 197 -21.79 15.73 13.73
C GLN A 197 -23.28 16.08 13.91
N ASP A 198 -24.16 15.08 13.96
CA ASP A 198 -25.60 15.29 14.18
C ASP A 198 -25.88 15.90 15.57
N ASN A 199 -25.14 15.51 16.60
CA ASN A 199 -25.31 16.08 17.94
C ASN A 199 -24.79 17.52 18.05
N LEU A 200 -23.73 17.87 17.29
CA LEU A 200 -23.26 19.24 17.18
C LEU A 200 -24.33 20.14 16.53
N THR A 201 -24.94 19.69 15.44
CA THR A 201 -25.97 20.47 14.74
C THR A 201 -27.26 20.64 15.56
N THR A 202 -27.58 19.68 16.43
CA THR A 202 -28.77 19.70 17.30
C THR A 202 -28.54 20.31 18.69
N ASN A 203 -27.35 20.86 18.97
CA ASN A 203 -26.95 21.40 20.29
C ASN A 203 -27.16 20.42 21.47
N ASN A 204 -27.06 19.10 21.21
CA ASN A 204 -27.19 18.09 22.26
C ASN A 204 -25.83 17.78 22.89
N HIS A 205 -25.37 18.69 23.76
CA HIS A 205 -24.03 18.65 24.36
C HIS A 205 -23.74 17.36 25.14
N ASP A 206 -24.74 16.77 25.81
CA ASP A 206 -24.58 15.51 26.57
C ASP A 206 -24.34 14.31 25.65
N LYS A 207 -25.14 14.17 24.57
CA LYS A 207 -24.93 13.10 23.60
C LYS A 207 -23.63 13.29 22.81
N PHE A 208 -23.27 14.53 22.51
CA PHE A 208 -21.99 14.87 21.90
C PHE A 208 -20.82 14.38 22.77
N ALA A 209 -20.75 14.81 24.04
CA ALA A 209 -19.71 14.40 24.97
C ALA A 209 -19.64 12.86 25.14
N LYS A 210 -20.79 12.19 25.24
CA LYS A 210 -20.87 10.72 25.34
C LYS A 210 -20.32 10.03 24.10
N ASN A 211 -20.59 10.53 22.90
CA ASN A 211 -20.09 9.93 21.66
C ASN A 211 -18.59 10.20 21.44
N ILE A 212 -18.08 11.37 21.85
CA ILE A 212 -16.64 11.66 21.89
C ILE A 212 -15.93 10.69 22.85
N LEU A 213 -16.48 10.48 24.05
CA LEU A 213 -15.93 9.50 25.00
C LEU A 213 -15.96 8.08 24.44
N LYS A 214 -17.04 7.68 23.74
CA LYS A 214 -17.09 6.39 23.04
C LYS A 214 -16.02 6.28 21.95
N LEU A 215 -15.79 7.35 21.19
CA LEU A 215 -14.77 7.35 20.13
C LEU A 215 -13.39 7.21 20.75
N ASN A 216 -13.10 8.00 21.79
CA ASN A 216 -11.87 7.87 22.57
C ASN A 216 -11.70 6.47 23.18
N ASN A 217 -12.75 5.87 23.73
CA ASN A 217 -12.68 4.52 24.28
C ASN A 217 -12.52 3.46 23.19
N MET A 218 -13.11 3.64 22.01
CA MET A 218 -12.85 2.78 20.87
C MET A 218 -11.37 2.88 20.47
N LEU A 219 -10.86 4.09 20.26
CA LEU A 219 -9.45 4.34 19.93
C LEU A 219 -8.48 3.87 21.02
N LYS A 220 -8.89 3.87 22.29
CA LYS A 220 -8.11 3.29 23.41
C LYS A 220 -8.18 1.77 23.46
N ASN A 221 -9.34 1.16 23.22
CA ASN A 221 -9.49 -0.31 23.21
C ASN A 221 -8.93 -0.98 21.93
N VAL A 222 -8.58 -0.16 20.93
CA VAL A 222 -7.77 -0.55 19.77
C VAL A 222 -6.32 -0.85 20.20
N LEU A 223 -5.90 -0.41 21.41
CA LEU A 223 -4.78 -1.01 22.16
C LEU A 223 -5.26 -2.36 22.72
N ILE A 224 -5.26 -3.40 21.90
CA ILE A 224 -5.52 -4.73 22.43
C ILE A 224 -4.25 -5.16 23.19
N GLU A 225 -4.26 -4.98 24.51
CA GLU A 225 -3.43 -5.77 25.41
C GLU A 225 -3.84 -7.23 25.23
N PHE A 226 -3.07 -7.98 24.44
CA PHE A 226 -3.10 -9.43 24.56
C PHE A 226 -2.24 -9.77 25.78
N LYS A 227 -2.90 -10.02 26.91
CA LYS A 227 -2.28 -10.71 28.05
C LYS A 227 -2.24 -12.21 27.81
#